data_AF-A0A2N5JB50-F1
#
_entry.id   AF-A0A2N5JB50-F1
#
_cell.length_a   1.000
_cell.length_b   1.000
_cell.length_c   1.000
_cell.angle_alpha   90.00
_cell.angle_beta   90.00
_cell.angle_gamma   90.00
#
_symmetry.space_group_name_H-M   'P 1'
#
loop_
_entity.id
_entity.type
_entity.pdbx_description
1 polymer ?
#
loop_
_entity_poly.entity_id
_entity_poly.type
_entity_poly.pdbx_seq_one_letter_code
_entity_poly.pdbx_strand_id
1 'polypeptide(L)'
;MKQYLGGIVEAVKAAPGNTANPNDVETIRFYGELGNDAPDSQLPNVLVAIARVTRAVSEDADAKAKFTAADGFSYVKKAQSAIMATLDKESEDLVKKRG
;
A
#
# COMPACT_ATOMS: atom_id res chain seq x y z
N MET A 1 1.43 2.44 9.62
CA MET A 1 1.35 1.67 8.36
C MET A 1 0.05 0.87 8.25
N LYS A 2 -0.27 0.02 9.24
CA LYS A 2 -1.51 -0.79 9.33
C LYS A 2 -2.81 -0.09 8.90
N GLN A 3 -3.12 1.06 9.49
CA GLN A 3 -4.35 1.81 9.17
C GLN A 3 -4.43 2.27 7.70
N TYR A 4 -3.29 2.56 7.07
CA TYR A 4 -3.26 3.03 5.68
C TYR A 4 -3.40 1.87 4.71
N LEU A 5 -2.68 0.76 4.93
CA LEU A 5 -2.79 -0.44 4.10
C LEU A 5 -4.19 -1.07 4.20
N GLY A 6 -4.76 -1.13 5.40
CA GLY A 6 -6.16 -1.55 5.60
C GLY A 6 -7.15 -0.64 4.88
N GLY A 7 -6.95 0.69 4.94
CA GLY A 7 -7.77 1.65 4.21
C GLY A 7 -7.75 1.45 2.69
N ILE A 8 -6.59 1.10 2.11
CA ILE A 8 -6.50 0.76 0.68
C ILE A 8 -7.35 -0.49 0.37
N VAL A 9 -7.25 -1.54 1.17
CA VAL A 9 -8.00 -2.79 0.95
C VAL A 9 -9.50 -2.56 1.03
N GLU A 10 -9.98 -1.79 2.02
CA GLU A 10 -11.39 -1.45 2.13
C GLU A 10 -11.87 -0.56 0.97
N ALA A 11 -11.04 0.38 0.51
CA ALA A 11 -11.36 1.19 -0.67
C ALA A 11 -11.43 0.36 -1.96
N VAL A 12 -10.57 -0.67 -2.11
CA VAL A 12 -10.66 -1.62 -3.25
C VAL A 12 -11.97 -2.41 -3.19
N LYS A 13 -12.38 -2.90 -2.01
CA LYS A 13 -13.67 -3.60 -1.83
C LYS A 13 -14.86 -2.71 -2.16
N ALA A 14 -14.79 -1.42 -1.83
CA ALA A 14 -15.81 -0.44 -2.15
C ALA A 14 -15.90 -0.10 -3.66
N ALA A 15 -14.90 -0.48 -4.46
CA ALA A 15 -14.82 -0.23 -5.90
C ALA A 15 -14.94 -1.53 -6.74
N PRO A 16 -16.08 -2.25 -6.70
CA PRO A 16 -16.25 -3.49 -7.46
C PRO A 16 -16.15 -3.23 -8.97
N GLY A 17 -15.64 -4.20 -9.73
CA GLY A 17 -15.40 -4.07 -11.17
C GLY A 17 -13.99 -3.60 -11.54
N ASN A 18 -13.15 -3.25 -10.56
CA ASN A 18 -11.74 -3.02 -10.80
C ASN A 18 -11.02 -4.29 -11.27
N THR A 19 -9.91 -4.12 -11.99
CA THR A 19 -9.06 -5.21 -12.52
C THR A 19 -7.88 -5.55 -11.61
N ALA A 20 -7.92 -5.15 -10.33
CA ALA A 20 -6.79 -5.33 -9.44
C ALA A 20 -6.50 -6.82 -9.24
N ASN A 21 -5.23 -7.19 -9.33
CA ASN A 21 -4.81 -8.56 -9.09
C ASN A 21 -5.09 -8.94 -7.63
N PRO A 22 -5.85 -10.01 -7.36
CA PRO A 22 -6.14 -10.46 -6.00
C PRO A 22 -4.88 -10.68 -5.14
N ASN A 23 -3.77 -11.11 -5.73
CA ASN A 23 -2.51 -11.31 -5.02
C ASN A 23 -1.87 -10.00 -4.57
N ASP A 24 -2.01 -8.92 -5.36
CA ASP A 24 -1.52 -7.60 -4.97
C ASP A 24 -2.37 -7.05 -3.81
N VAL A 25 -3.70 -7.24 -3.86
CA VAL A 25 -4.62 -6.86 -2.78
C VAL A 25 -4.33 -7.65 -1.50
N GLU A 26 -4.08 -8.95 -1.62
CA GLU A 26 -3.71 -9.80 -0.50
C GLU A 26 -2.34 -9.43 0.09
N THR A 27 -1.36 -9.09 -0.75
CA THR A 27 -0.06 -8.58 -0.28
C THR A 27 -0.24 -7.34 0.59
N ILE A 28 -1.07 -6.38 0.15
CA ILE A 28 -1.37 -5.17 0.93
C ILE A 28 -2.09 -5.52 2.24
N ARG A 29 -3.07 -6.42 2.19
CA ARG A 29 -3.80 -6.90 3.38
C ARG A 29 -2.87 -7.54 4.40
N PHE A 30 -2.06 -8.49 3.95
CA PHE A 30 -1.13 -9.25 4.79
C PHE A 30 -0.13 -8.32 5.49
N TYR A 31 0.43 -7.35 4.76
CA TYR A 31 1.28 -6.31 5.36
C TYR A 31 0.53 -5.35 6.29
N GLY A 32 -0.73 -5.05 6.00
CA GLY A 32 -1.60 -4.33 6.92
C GLY A 32 -1.80 -5.08 8.24
N GLU A 33 -1.95 -6.40 8.18
CA GLU A 33 -2.17 -7.26 9.35
C GLU A 33 -0.91 -7.46 10.19
N LEU A 34 0.23 -7.68 9.53
CA LEU A 34 1.56 -7.83 10.15
C LEU A 34 2.06 -6.55 10.83
N GLY A 35 1.57 -5.37 10.45
CA GLY A 35 2.01 -4.12 11.06
C GLY A 35 3.50 -3.87 10.87
N ASN A 36 4.14 -3.21 11.84
CA ASN A 36 5.59 -2.97 11.83
C ASN A 36 6.40 -4.23 12.23
N ASP A 37 5.75 -5.38 12.44
CA ASP A 37 6.39 -6.59 12.97
C ASP A 37 6.98 -7.49 11.88
N ALA A 38 6.72 -7.18 10.60
CA ALA A 38 7.30 -7.89 9.46
C ALA A 38 8.44 -7.08 8.81
N PRO A 39 9.56 -7.75 8.47
CA PRO A 39 10.82 -7.10 8.11
C PRO A 39 10.73 -6.37 6.76
N ASP A 40 11.04 -5.07 6.80
CA ASP A 40 11.86 -4.23 5.92
C ASP A 40 12.01 -4.72 4.47
N SER A 41 12.56 -5.93 4.29
CA SER A 41 12.82 -6.64 3.03
C SER A 41 11.64 -6.72 2.04
N GLN A 42 10.41 -6.51 2.50
CA GLN A 42 9.21 -6.70 1.69
C GLN A 42 8.44 -5.40 1.43
N LEU A 43 8.82 -4.30 2.10
CA LEU A 43 8.25 -2.98 1.87
C LEU A 43 8.33 -2.53 0.39
N PRO A 44 9.41 -2.84 -0.37
CA PRO A 44 9.43 -2.59 -1.80
C PRO A 44 8.36 -3.35 -2.58
N ASN A 45 8.08 -4.61 -2.21
CA ASN A 45 7.02 -5.41 -2.84
C ASN A 45 5.63 -4.84 -2.54
N VAL A 46 5.43 -4.31 -1.32
CA VAL A 46 4.19 -3.62 -0.95
C VAL A 46 4.00 -2.35 -1.79
N LEU A 47 5.05 -1.57 -2.04
CA LEU A 47 4.96 -0.39 -2.92
C LEU A 47 4.55 -0.77 -4.36
N VAL A 48 5.11 -1.87 -4.88
CA VAL A 48 4.74 -2.39 -6.21
C VAL A 48 3.27 -2.82 -6.24
N ALA A 49 2.82 -3.56 -5.22
CA ALA A 49 1.42 -3.97 -5.11
C ALA A 49 0.48 -2.76 -5.04
N ILE A 50 0.80 -1.75 -4.22
CA ILE A 50 0.04 -0.50 -4.14
C ILE A 50 -0.03 0.19 -5.51
N ALA A 51 1.07 0.27 -6.25
CA ALA A 51 1.09 0.90 -7.57
C ALA A 51 0.21 0.16 -8.58
N ARG A 52 0.26 -1.18 -8.60
CA ARG A 52 -0.56 -2.02 -9.48
C ARG A 52 -2.05 -1.90 -9.17
N VAL A 53 -2.42 -1.98 -7.89
CA VAL A 53 -3.80 -1.78 -7.44
C VAL A 53 -4.28 -0.38 -7.82
N THR A 54 -3.50 0.66 -7.55
CA THR A 54 -3.83 2.06 -7.86
C THR A 54 -4.07 2.25 -9.36
N ARG A 55 -3.25 1.62 -10.20
CA ARG A 55 -3.43 1.65 -11.65
C ARG A 55 -4.73 0.95 -12.06
N ALA A 56 -4.95 -0.27 -11.58
CA ALA A 56 -6.12 -1.07 -11.93
C ALA A 56 -7.45 -0.39 -11.54
N VAL A 57 -7.53 0.23 -10.36
CA VAL A 57 -8.73 1.00 -9.95
C VAL A 57 -8.89 2.31 -10.74
N SER A 58 -7.81 2.84 -11.34
CA SER A 58 -7.84 4.10 -12.08
C SER A 58 -8.19 3.95 -13.56
N GLU A 59 -8.03 2.76 -14.12
CA GLU A 59 -8.34 2.45 -15.53
C GLU A 59 -9.84 2.34 -15.79
N ASP A 60 -10.64 1.95 -14.78
CA ASP A 60 -12.09 1.98 -14.84
C ASP A 60 -12.66 3.23 -14.14
N ALA A 61 -13.52 3.98 -14.84
CA ALA A 61 -14.01 5.27 -14.35
C ALA A 61 -14.95 5.15 -13.13
N ASP A 62 -15.77 4.11 -13.09
CA ASP A 62 -16.72 3.87 -12.00
C ASP A 62 -15.98 3.35 -10.75
N ALA A 63 -15.06 2.40 -10.93
CA ALA A 63 -14.16 1.93 -9.89
C ALA A 63 -13.32 3.09 -9.32
N LYS A 64 -12.77 3.96 -10.17
CA LYS A 64 -12.02 5.14 -9.74
C LYS A 64 -12.86 6.08 -8.88
N ALA A 65 -14.10 6.34 -9.29
CA ALA A 65 -15.01 7.21 -8.55
C ALA A 65 -15.33 6.62 -7.17
N LYS A 66 -15.65 5.33 -7.09
CA LYS A 66 -15.93 4.62 -5.84
C LYS A 66 -14.71 4.52 -4.93
N PHE A 67 -13.53 4.23 -5.49
CA PHE A 67 -12.26 4.21 -4.77
C PHE A 67 -11.92 5.60 -4.20
N THR A 68 -12.19 6.66 -4.95
CA THR A 68 -12.03 8.06 -4.48
C THR A 68 -13.00 8.38 -3.35
N ALA A 69 -14.28 7.99 -3.48
CA ALA A 69 -15.30 8.21 -2.46
C ALA A 69 -14.98 7.49 -1.14
N ALA A 70 -14.25 6.37 -1.22
CA ALA A 70 -13.75 5.63 -0.06
C ALA A 70 -12.40 6.15 0.51
N ASP A 71 -11.97 7.36 0.13
CA ASP A 71 -10.68 7.97 0.52
C ASP A 71 -9.44 7.15 0.07
N GLY A 72 -9.60 6.27 -0.93
CA GLY A 72 -8.57 5.30 -1.33
C GLY A 72 -7.24 5.94 -1.73
N PHE A 73 -7.26 7.03 -2.51
CA PHE A 73 -6.04 7.73 -2.94
C PHE A 73 -5.29 8.43 -1.78
N SER A 74 -6.02 8.89 -0.76
CA SER A 74 -5.45 9.45 0.46
C SER A 74 -4.74 8.34 1.26
N TYR A 75 -5.35 7.16 1.38
CA TYR A 75 -4.70 6.01 1.99
C TYR A 75 -3.45 5.56 1.22
N VAL A 76 -3.49 5.53 -0.12
CA VAL A 76 -2.32 5.25 -0.97
C VAL A 76 -1.17 6.20 -0.66
N LYS A 77 -1.43 7.52 -0.66
CA LYS A 77 -0.40 8.53 -0.38
C LYS A 77 0.19 8.35 1.02
N LYS A 78 -0.65 8.17 2.04
CA LYS A 78 -0.21 7.97 3.44
C LYS A 78 0.60 6.68 3.60
N ALA A 79 0.21 5.60 2.93
CA ALA A 79 0.95 4.34 2.93
C ALA A 79 2.33 4.50 2.29
N GLN A 80 2.41 5.11 1.10
CA GLN A 80 3.68 5.36 0.41
C GLN A 80 4.62 6.22 1.26
N SER A 81 4.14 7.34 1.82
CA SER A 81 4.96 8.19 2.69
C SER A 81 5.46 7.45 3.94
N ALA A 82 4.62 6.63 4.56
CA ALA A 82 5.02 5.85 5.73
C ALA A 82 6.08 4.79 5.37
N ILE A 83 5.93 4.12 4.22
CA ILE A 83 6.88 3.10 3.77
C ILE A 83 8.25 3.73 3.47
N MET A 84 8.27 4.85 2.75
CA MET A 84 9.52 5.54 2.42
C MET A 84 10.25 6.01 3.69
N ALA A 85 9.53 6.59 4.65
CA ALA A 85 10.13 7.03 5.92
C ALA A 85 10.75 5.87 6.71
N THR A 86 10.17 4.66 6.63
CA THR A 86 10.73 3.46 7.24
C THR A 86 12.01 3.02 6.54
N LEU A 87 12.00 2.93 5.20
CA LEU A 87 13.17 2.55 4.39
C LEU A 87 14.35 3.52 4.56
N ASP A 88 14.08 4.83 4.65
CA ASP A 88 15.11 5.84 4.87
C ASP A 88 15.79 5.65 6.24
N LYS A 89 15.00 5.45 7.30
CA LYS A 89 15.52 5.22 8.65
C LYS A 89 16.40 3.98 8.74
N GLU A 90 15.97 2.88 8.13
CA GLU A 90 16.76 1.63 8.09
C GLU A 90 18.07 1.82 7.35
N SER A 91 18.05 2.57 6.25
CA SER A 91 19.24 2.90 5.48
C SER A 91 20.24 3.70 6.32
N GLU A 92 19.78 4.70 7.07
CA GLU A 92 20.61 5.45 8.00
C GLU A 92 21.21 4.59 9.12
N ASP A 93 20.40 3.71 9.72
CA ASP A 93 20.86 2.84 10.82
C ASP A 93 21.85 1.77 10.34
N LEU A 94 21.72 1.29 9.09
CA LEU A 94 22.71 0.41 8.46
C LEU A 94 24.05 1.10 8.21
N VAL A 95 24.04 2.36 7.78
CA VAL A 95 25.27 3.16 7.59
C VAL A 95 25.97 3.37 8.94
N LYS A 96 25.21 3.75 9.99
CA LYS A 96 25.77 3.96 11.35
C LYS A 96 26.37 2.69 11.97
N LYS A 97 25.88 1.50 11.61
CA LYS A 97 26.47 0.22 12.08
C LYS A 97 27.77 -0.17 11.34
N ARG A 98 28.05 0.46 10.20
CA ARG A 98 29.20 0.14 9.33
C ARG A 98 30.34 1.16 9.41
N GLY A 99 30.10 2.34 9.97
CA GLY A 99 31.10 3.38 10.24
C GLY A 99 31.47 3.43 11.71
#